data_AF-A0A2G6L9R5-F1
#
_entry.id   AF-A0A2G6L9R5-F1
#
_cell.length_a   1.000
_cell.length_b   1.000
_cell.length_c   1.000
_cell.angle_alpha   90.00
_cell.angle_beta   90.00
_cell.angle_gamma   90.00
#
_symmetry.space_group_name_H-M   'P 1'
#
loop_
_entity.id
_entity.type
_entity.pdbx_description
1 polymer ?
#
loop_
_entity_poly.entity_id
_entity_poly.type
_entity_poly.pdbx_seq_one_letter_code
_entity_poly.pdbx_strand_id
1 'polypeptide(L)'
;YDEPAWFMLNIQAGQLVAAIYAIAEALPDDLPMSTITRGTRRVKNAFTHQALIHAYGDIDKITNKAPRFHVKPFVQSQILRISRIATDKRYRRQGYASQLAAQLKNRAAAQGFDYISTSFSASASTTAFWLAQNFSPARIGLYPNKYNHEYALLMLYSLYPDGQAKQQLFSAYCARQLRYFYHDYNATFFHTLLAATCQLIPPPCEKQQLCIAIENTTHYHLDIHWVLPLLADFVAEYGQQQPQLQSQLATLLTHKKRPRRQQQTDKAILAAVAQHLSRHH
;
A
#
# COMPACT_ATOMS: atom_id res chain seq x y z
N TYR A 1 -2.48 -9.04 -25.58
CA TYR A 1 -2.00 -9.20 -24.19
C TYR A 1 -0.48 -9.07 -24.23
N ASP A 2 0.02 -7.91 -24.67
CA ASP A 2 1.29 -7.87 -25.43
C ASP A 2 2.33 -6.90 -24.84
N GLU A 3 2.13 -6.45 -23.60
CA GLU A 3 3.13 -5.65 -22.88
C GLU A 3 4.35 -6.52 -22.56
N PRO A 4 5.55 -6.23 -23.12
CA PRO A 4 6.70 -7.09 -22.98
C PRO A 4 7.18 -7.08 -21.53
N ALA A 5 7.25 -8.27 -20.93
CA ALA A 5 7.89 -8.41 -19.63
C ALA A 5 9.40 -8.22 -19.74
N TRP A 6 10.00 -7.61 -18.72
CA TRP A 6 11.42 -7.32 -18.68
C TRP A 6 12.16 -8.44 -17.96
N PHE A 7 13.16 -9.01 -18.63
CA PHE A 7 14.08 -9.98 -18.07
C PHE A 7 15.49 -9.39 -18.04
N MET A 8 16.12 -9.42 -16.87
CA MET A 8 17.53 -9.04 -16.71
C MET A 8 18.26 -10.19 -16.06
N LEU A 9 19.34 -10.63 -16.70
CA LEU A 9 20.15 -11.77 -16.28
C LEU A 9 21.55 -11.28 -15.91
N ASN A 10 22.08 -11.81 -14.82
CA ASN A 10 23.49 -11.69 -14.48
C ASN A 10 24.14 -13.05 -14.69
N ILE A 11 25.05 -13.14 -15.68
CA ILE A 11 25.76 -14.36 -16.04
C ILE A 11 27.23 -14.17 -15.69
N GLN A 12 27.80 -15.08 -14.91
CA GLN A 12 29.22 -15.07 -14.52
C GLN A 12 29.86 -16.38 -14.99
N ALA A 13 30.94 -16.29 -15.77
CA ALA A 13 31.63 -17.46 -16.34
C ALA A 13 30.68 -18.49 -16.99
N GLY A 14 29.68 -18.00 -17.73
CA GLY A 14 28.68 -18.84 -18.40
C GLY A 14 27.55 -19.38 -17.50
N GLN A 15 27.57 -19.12 -16.19
CA GLN A 15 26.51 -19.55 -15.26
C GLN A 15 25.54 -18.40 -14.94
N LEU A 16 24.24 -18.68 -14.97
CA LEU A 16 23.23 -17.74 -14.49
C LEU A 16 23.34 -17.60 -12.96
N VAL A 17 23.75 -16.43 -12.51
CA VAL A 17 23.96 -16.11 -11.09
C VAL A 17 22.74 -15.45 -10.47
N ALA A 18 22.12 -14.52 -11.19
CA ALA A 18 20.94 -13.82 -10.71
C ALA A 18 20.02 -13.41 -11.87
N ALA A 19 18.73 -13.25 -11.58
CA ALA A 19 17.74 -12.82 -12.56
C ALA A 19 16.67 -11.92 -11.93
N ILE A 20 16.17 -10.97 -12.72
CA ILE A 20 14.96 -10.19 -12.44
C ILE A 20 13.94 -10.46 -13.54
N TYR A 21 12.68 -10.60 -13.13
CA TYR A 21 11.50 -10.61 -13.97
C TYR A 21 10.54 -9.50 -13.52
N ALA A 22 10.26 -8.56 -14.41
CA ALA A 22 9.40 -7.41 -14.14
C ALA A 22 8.32 -7.22 -15.22
N ILE A 23 7.19 -6.65 -14.83
CA ILE A 23 5.99 -6.51 -15.67
C ILE A 23 5.53 -5.06 -15.61
N ALA A 24 5.28 -4.45 -16.77
CA ALA A 24 4.71 -3.11 -16.85
C ALA A 24 3.25 -3.10 -16.37
N GLU A 25 2.87 -2.06 -15.64
CA GLU A 25 1.55 -1.87 -15.07
C GLU A 25 1.07 -0.43 -15.27
N ALA A 26 -0.18 -0.32 -15.73
CA ALA A 26 -0.88 0.95 -15.93
C ALA A 26 -2.39 0.73 -15.79
N LEU A 27 -3.11 1.77 -15.38
CA LEU A 27 -4.56 1.78 -15.49
C LEU A 27 -4.98 2.28 -16.89
N PRO A 28 -6.09 1.75 -17.46
CA PRO A 28 -6.71 2.34 -18.64
C PRO A 28 -7.14 3.78 -18.38
N ASP A 29 -6.92 4.67 -19.35
CA ASP A 29 -7.20 6.11 -19.21
C ASP A 29 -8.69 6.41 -18.99
N ASP A 30 -9.58 5.57 -19.51
CA ASP A 30 -11.03 5.73 -19.45
C ASP A 30 -11.67 5.05 -18.23
N LEU A 31 -10.87 4.43 -17.36
CA LEU A 31 -11.38 3.70 -16.20
C LEU A 31 -11.83 4.67 -15.09
N PRO A 32 -13.12 4.67 -14.71
CA PRO A 32 -13.55 5.47 -13.58
C PRO A 32 -12.92 4.96 -12.28
N MET A 33 -12.18 5.83 -11.60
CA MET A 33 -11.48 5.53 -10.35
C MET A 33 -12.39 4.92 -9.27
N SER A 34 -13.65 5.35 -9.24
CA SER A 34 -14.67 4.84 -8.33
C SER A 34 -14.87 3.33 -8.44
N THR A 35 -14.65 2.73 -9.62
CA THR A 35 -14.81 1.28 -9.80
C THR A 35 -13.72 0.47 -9.09
N ILE A 36 -12.52 1.04 -8.95
CA ILE A 36 -11.42 0.43 -8.20
C ILE A 36 -11.61 0.67 -6.70
N THR A 37 -11.91 1.90 -6.28
CA THR A 37 -12.09 2.23 -4.84
C THR A 37 -13.28 1.50 -4.22
N ARG A 38 -14.36 1.30 -4.98
CA ARG A 38 -15.53 0.49 -4.57
C ARG A 38 -15.29 -1.02 -4.69
N GLY A 39 -14.22 -1.44 -5.34
CA GLY A 39 -13.90 -2.84 -5.59
C GLY A 39 -14.86 -3.56 -6.55
N THR A 40 -15.60 -2.81 -7.38
CA THR A 40 -16.56 -3.37 -8.36
C THR A 40 -15.90 -3.78 -9.67
N ARG A 41 -14.66 -3.34 -9.93
CA ARG A 41 -13.87 -3.76 -11.08
C ARG A 41 -12.46 -4.12 -10.67
N ARG A 42 -11.91 -5.15 -11.32
CA ARG A 42 -10.48 -5.50 -11.27
C ARG A 42 -9.88 -5.51 -12.65
N VAL A 43 -8.82 -4.74 -12.84
CA VAL A 43 -8.15 -4.52 -14.10
C VAL A 43 -6.93 -5.44 -14.19
N LYS A 44 -6.63 -5.92 -15.39
CA LYS A 44 -5.45 -6.74 -15.63
C LYS A 44 -4.21 -5.85 -15.72
N ASN A 45 -3.05 -6.36 -15.32
CA ASN A 45 -1.77 -5.63 -15.38
C ASN A 45 -1.79 -4.26 -14.67
N ALA A 46 -2.48 -4.16 -13.54
CA ALA A 46 -2.53 -2.93 -12.75
C ALA A 46 -2.54 -3.25 -11.25
N PHE A 47 -1.78 -4.28 -10.83
CA PHE A 47 -1.87 -4.79 -9.46
C PHE A 47 -1.50 -3.71 -8.45
N THR A 48 -0.39 -2.99 -8.67
CA THR A 48 0.11 -2.00 -7.71
C THR A 48 -0.87 -0.82 -7.56
N HIS A 49 -1.40 -0.29 -8.67
CA HIS A 49 -2.44 0.73 -8.63
C HIS A 49 -3.64 0.26 -7.82
N GLN A 50 -4.22 -0.88 -8.19
CA GLN A 50 -5.42 -1.40 -7.55
C GLN A 50 -5.21 -1.70 -6.07
N ALA A 51 -4.07 -2.25 -5.69
CA ALA A 51 -3.76 -2.58 -4.30
C ALA A 51 -3.71 -1.33 -3.41
N LEU A 52 -3.14 -0.24 -3.91
CA LEU A 52 -2.99 1.02 -3.15
C LEU A 52 -4.26 1.87 -3.19
N ILE A 53 -4.91 1.99 -4.34
CA ILE A 53 -6.14 2.77 -4.52
C ILE A 53 -7.30 2.13 -3.76
N HIS A 54 -7.43 0.79 -3.81
CA HIS A 54 -8.46 0.11 -3.04
C HIS A 54 -8.24 0.30 -1.53
N ALA A 55 -6.98 0.28 -1.07
CA ALA A 55 -6.65 0.43 0.34
C ALA A 55 -6.82 1.86 0.88
N TYR A 56 -6.38 2.87 0.12
CA TYR A 56 -6.23 4.24 0.63
C TYR A 56 -7.11 5.27 -0.07
N GLY A 57 -7.82 4.87 -1.12
CA GLY A 57 -8.63 5.75 -1.95
C GLY A 57 -7.80 6.58 -2.94
N ASP A 58 -8.38 7.70 -3.35
CA ASP A 58 -7.75 8.66 -4.26
C ASP A 58 -6.83 9.60 -3.47
N ILE A 59 -5.56 9.20 -3.37
CA ILE A 59 -4.55 9.96 -2.62
C ILE A 59 -4.13 11.25 -3.32
N ASP A 60 -4.37 11.38 -4.63
CA ASP A 60 -3.94 12.56 -5.39
C ASP A 60 -4.77 13.80 -5.01
N LYS A 61 -6.03 13.62 -4.57
CA LYS A 61 -6.85 14.69 -3.98
C LYS A 61 -6.26 15.27 -2.69
N ILE A 62 -5.40 14.50 -2.01
CA ILE A 62 -4.75 14.89 -0.75
C ILE A 62 -3.43 15.60 -1.06
N THR A 63 -2.67 15.13 -2.06
CA THR A 63 -1.34 15.70 -2.40
C THR A 63 -1.38 16.88 -3.35
N ASN A 64 -2.39 17.01 -4.22
CA ASN A 64 -2.43 18.05 -5.26
C ASN A 64 -3.17 19.33 -4.83
N LYS A 65 -3.11 19.69 -3.54
CA LYS A 65 -3.68 20.96 -3.04
C LYS A 65 -2.84 22.21 -3.40
N ALA A 66 -1.60 22.02 -3.88
CA ALA A 66 -0.72 23.10 -4.33
C ALA A 66 -0.56 23.09 -5.87
N PRO A 67 -1.14 24.06 -6.60
CA PRO A 67 -1.22 24.06 -8.08
C PRO A 67 0.10 24.36 -8.82
N ARG A 68 1.24 24.49 -8.13
CA ARG A 68 2.49 24.98 -8.73
C ARG A 68 3.43 23.91 -9.27
N PHE A 69 3.20 22.63 -8.99
CA PHE A 69 3.97 21.52 -9.56
C PHE A 69 3.01 20.49 -10.15
N HIS A 70 3.12 20.22 -11.46
CA HIS A 70 2.37 19.14 -12.12
C HIS A 70 2.93 17.79 -11.67
N VAL A 71 2.59 17.35 -10.47
CA VAL A 71 2.86 15.98 -10.04
C VAL A 71 1.84 15.09 -10.73
N LYS A 72 2.32 14.26 -11.66
CA LYS A 72 1.50 13.26 -12.35
C LYS A 72 0.66 12.47 -11.33
N PRO A 73 -0.68 12.45 -11.46
CA PRO A 73 -1.54 11.64 -10.61
C PRO A 73 -1.06 10.18 -10.56
N PHE A 74 -1.08 9.57 -9.38
CA PHE A 74 -0.71 8.16 -9.22
C PHE A 74 -1.50 7.26 -10.15
N VAL A 75 -2.78 7.58 -10.34
CA VAL A 75 -3.70 6.84 -11.19
C VAL A 75 -3.26 6.80 -12.66
N GLN A 76 -2.49 7.79 -13.11
CA GLN A 76 -1.93 7.87 -14.46
C GLN A 76 -0.50 7.32 -14.56
N SER A 77 0.11 6.92 -13.44
CA SER A 77 1.52 6.54 -13.39
C SER A 77 1.80 5.22 -14.13
N GLN A 78 2.97 5.15 -14.77
CA GLN A 78 3.54 3.95 -15.37
C GLN A 78 4.40 3.24 -14.33
N ILE A 79 4.06 2.00 -14.00
CA ILE A 79 4.72 1.25 -12.93
C ILE A 79 5.40 0.02 -13.50
N LEU A 80 6.67 -0.21 -13.19
CA LEU A 80 7.34 -1.47 -13.47
C LEU A 80 7.33 -2.34 -12.21
N ARG A 81 6.51 -3.38 -12.17
CA ARG A 81 6.47 -4.28 -11.00
C ARG A 81 7.49 -5.41 -11.15
N ILE A 82 8.47 -5.47 -10.26
CA ILE A 82 9.32 -6.64 -10.07
C ILE A 82 8.44 -7.78 -9.55
N SER A 83 8.17 -8.76 -10.41
CA SER A 83 7.40 -9.93 -10.04
C SER A 83 8.29 -10.99 -9.39
N ARG A 84 9.56 -11.10 -9.80
CA ARG A 84 10.55 -11.98 -9.19
C ARG A 84 11.94 -11.38 -9.27
N ILE A 85 12.72 -11.58 -8.21
CA ILE A 85 14.17 -11.44 -8.21
C ILE A 85 14.75 -12.69 -7.55
N ALA A 86 15.77 -13.27 -8.16
CA ALA A 86 16.39 -14.49 -7.65
C ALA A 86 17.91 -14.40 -7.80
N THR A 87 18.61 -14.96 -6.83
CA THR A 87 20.06 -15.19 -6.88
C THR A 87 20.32 -16.63 -6.46
N ASP A 88 21.13 -17.32 -7.23
CA ASP A 88 21.61 -18.66 -6.91
C ASP A 88 22.21 -18.66 -5.51
N LYS A 89 21.91 -19.71 -4.73
CA LYS A 89 22.27 -19.79 -3.30
C LYS A 89 23.77 -19.58 -3.07
N ARG A 90 24.62 -20.05 -3.99
CA ARG A 90 26.10 -19.96 -3.91
C ARG A 90 26.61 -18.52 -4.01
N TYR A 91 25.81 -17.63 -4.60
CA TYR A 91 26.18 -16.25 -4.90
C TYR A 91 25.38 -15.22 -4.10
N ARG A 92 24.61 -15.67 -3.10
CA ARG A 92 23.85 -14.77 -2.22
C ARG A 92 24.81 -13.91 -1.40
N ARG A 93 24.34 -12.71 -1.04
CA ARG A 93 25.09 -11.72 -0.23
C ARG A 93 26.35 -11.16 -0.90
N GLN A 94 26.55 -11.41 -2.19
CA GLN A 94 27.64 -10.84 -2.99
C GLN A 94 27.20 -9.62 -3.83
N GLY A 95 25.98 -9.10 -3.62
CA GLY A 95 25.50 -7.88 -4.26
C GLY A 95 24.86 -8.04 -5.65
N TYR A 96 24.82 -9.22 -6.25
CA TYR A 96 24.27 -9.42 -7.60
C TYR A 96 22.79 -8.99 -7.74
N ALA A 97 21.95 -9.29 -6.75
CA ALA A 97 20.55 -8.83 -6.74
C ALA A 97 20.46 -7.29 -6.67
N SER A 98 21.31 -6.65 -5.87
CA SER A 98 21.37 -5.18 -5.76
C SER A 98 21.85 -4.54 -7.06
N GLN A 99 22.85 -5.14 -7.73
CA GLN A 99 23.31 -4.69 -9.04
C GLN A 99 22.20 -4.76 -10.09
N LEU A 100 21.48 -5.89 -10.17
CA LEU A 100 20.33 -6.03 -11.07
C LEU A 100 19.23 -5.00 -10.75
N ALA A 101 18.92 -4.77 -9.47
CA ALA A 101 17.93 -3.78 -9.06
C ALA A 101 18.35 -2.35 -9.42
N ALA A 102 19.64 -2.00 -9.27
CA ALA A 102 20.17 -0.70 -9.66
C ALA A 102 20.10 -0.49 -11.19
N GLN A 103 20.51 -1.49 -11.97
CA GLN A 103 20.42 -1.42 -13.43
C GLN A 103 18.96 -1.33 -13.90
N LEU A 104 18.04 -2.07 -13.28
CA LEU A 104 16.61 -1.99 -13.58
C LEU A 104 16.07 -0.59 -13.34
N LYS A 105 16.41 0.06 -12.22
CA LYS A 105 16.02 1.45 -11.93
C LYS A 105 16.48 2.41 -13.02
N ASN A 106 17.76 2.35 -13.39
CA ASN A 106 18.31 3.23 -14.42
C ASN A 106 17.60 3.04 -15.76
N ARG A 107 17.37 1.77 -16.15
CA ARG A 107 16.70 1.47 -17.42
C ARG A 107 15.22 1.85 -17.39
N ALA A 108 14.52 1.61 -16.28
CA ALA A 108 13.10 1.96 -16.14
C ALA A 108 12.90 3.48 -16.18
N ALA A 109 13.75 4.25 -15.48
CA ALA A 109 13.72 5.71 -15.54
C ALA A 109 13.96 6.22 -16.97
N ALA A 110 14.94 5.66 -17.68
CA ALA A 110 15.23 6.01 -19.07
C ALA A 110 14.09 5.66 -20.05
N GLN A 111 13.19 4.74 -19.68
CA GLN A 111 12.02 4.33 -20.47
C GLN A 111 10.73 5.03 -20.01
N GLY A 112 10.83 6.05 -19.14
CA GLY A 112 9.68 6.86 -18.72
C GLY A 112 8.77 6.19 -17.70
N PHE A 113 9.22 5.15 -17.00
CA PHE A 113 8.49 4.63 -15.84
C PHE A 113 8.55 5.63 -14.68
N ASP A 114 7.42 5.78 -13.99
CA ASP A 114 7.27 6.66 -12.85
C ASP A 114 7.70 5.97 -11.55
N TYR A 115 7.35 4.68 -11.41
CA TYR A 115 7.63 3.90 -10.21
C TYR A 115 8.12 2.49 -10.53
N ILE A 116 8.85 1.91 -9.58
CA ILE A 116 9.07 0.47 -9.48
C ILE A 116 8.36 -0.04 -8.24
N SER A 117 7.71 -1.20 -8.36
CA SER A 117 7.04 -1.85 -7.24
C SER A 117 7.45 -3.31 -7.09
N THR A 118 7.24 -3.87 -5.91
CA THR A 118 7.43 -5.31 -5.65
C THR A 118 6.45 -5.76 -4.57
N SER A 119 5.90 -6.96 -4.73
CA SER A 119 5.01 -7.57 -3.74
C SER A 119 5.48 -8.97 -3.42
N PHE A 120 5.78 -9.24 -2.15
CA PHE A 120 6.38 -10.50 -1.71
C PHE A 120 5.87 -10.92 -0.33
N SER A 121 6.05 -12.20 0.02
CA SER A 121 5.82 -12.68 1.38
C SER A 121 6.93 -12.18 2.29
N ALA A 122 6.56 -11.42 3.31
CA ALA A 122 7.48 -10.58 4.03
C ALA A 122 8.23 -11.36 5.12
N SER A 123 9.52 -11.57 4.88
CA SER A 123 10.49 -12.02 5.87
C SER A 123 11.39 -10.86 6.30
N ALA A 124 12.07 -10.98 7.44
CA ALA A 124 13.08 -9.99 7.86
C ALA A 124 14.17 -9.80 6.78
N SER A 125 14.63 -10.89 6.17
CA SER A 125 15.72 -10.87 5.18
C SER A 125 15.33 -10.17 3.87
N THR A 126 14.14 -10.47 3.34
CA THR A 126 13.66 -9.88 2.09
C THR A 126 13.26 -8.43 2.29
N THR A 127 12.64 -8.10 3.44
CA THR A 127 12.29 -6.71 3.77
C THR A 127 13.54 -5.85 3.91
N ALA A 128 14.56 -6.31 4.65
CA ALA A 128 15.84 -5.61 4.79
C ALA A 128 16.54 -5.41 3.45
N PHE A 129 16.50 -6.40 2.55
CA PHE A 129 17.03 -6.26 1.19
C PHE A 129 16.39 -5.09 0.45
N TRP A 130 15.05 -5.04 0.38
CA TRP A 130 14.34 -4.00 -0.37
C TRP A 130 14.46 -2.61 0.27
N LEU A 131 14.48 -2.53 1.60
CA LEU A 131 14.79 -1.29 2.33
C LEU A 131 16.19 -0.78 1.98
N ALA A 132 17.20 -1.66 1.93
CA ALA A 132 18.55 -1.29 1.49
C ALA A 132 18.62 -0.91 -0.01
N GLN A 133 17.60 -1.27 -0.80
CA GLN A 133 17.41 -0.77 -2.16
C GLN A 133 16.55 0.50 -2.21
N ASN A 134 16.33 1.20 -1.10
CA ASN A 134 15.53 2.44 -0.99
C ASN A 134 14.05 2.29 -1.37
N PHE A 135 13.52 1.08 -1.44
CA PHE A 135 12.08 0.89 -1.53
C PHE A 135 11.46 1.20 -0.17
N SER A 136 10.29 1.84 -0.18
CA SER A 136 9.50 2.06 1.03
C SER A 136 8.31 1.10 1.09
N PRO A 137 7.92 0.62 2.28
CA PRO A 137 6.64 -0.07 2.48
C PRO A 137 5.51 0.79 1.93
N ALA A 138 4.60 0.23 1.15
CA ALA A 138 3.45 0.95 0.61
C ALA A 138 2.14 0.32 1.07
N ARG A 139 2.10 -1.01 1.24
CA ARG A 139 0.94 -1.71 1.79
C ARG A 139 1.33 -3.03 2.41
N ILE A 140 0.74 -3.35 3.54
CA ILE A 140 0.79 -4.69 4.12
C ILE A 140 -0.54 -5.42 3.93
N GLY A 141 -0.48 -6.72 3.68
CA GLY A 141 -1.65 -7.58 3.59
C GLY A 141 -2.34 -7.72 4.95
N LEU A 142 -3.66 -7.80 4.94
CA LEU A 142 -4.46 -7.94 6.17
C LEU A 142 -4.25 -9.30 6.85
N TYR A 143 -4.06 -10.36 6.08
CA TYR A 143 -3.96 -11.72 6.60
C TYR A 143 -2.66 -12.37 6.16
N PRO A 144 -2.01 -13.14 7.04
CA PRO A 144 -0.82 -13.88 6.66
C PRO A 144 -1.22 -15.05 5.75
N ASN A 145 -0.29 -15.49 4.93
CA ASN A 145 -0.49 -16.71 4.15
C ASN A 145 -0.59 -17.92 5.10
N LYS A 146 -1.56 -18.80 4.85
CA LYS A 146 -1.84 -20.02 5.63
C LYS A 146 -0.65 -20.96 5.76
N TYR A 147 0.28 -20.94 4.80
CA TYR A 147 1.38 -21.91 4.76
C TYR A 147 2.60 -21.48 5.58
N ASN A 148 3.00 -20.21 5.49
CA ASN A 148 4.25 -19.73 6.08
C ASN A 148 4.04 -18.62 7.12
N HIS A 149 2.79 -18.24 7.39
CA HIS A 149 2.43 -17.18 8.33
C HIS A 149 3.06 -15.81 8.00
N GLU A 150 3.52 -15.62 6.76
CA GLU A 150 4.08 -14.36 6.30
C GLU A 150 3.01 -13.48 5.67
N TYR A 151 3.13 -12.18 5.90
CA TYR A 151 2.24 -11.18 5.32
C TYR A 151 2.72 -10.78 3.93
N ALA A 152 1.79 -10.52 3.01
CA ALA A 152 2.16 -9.89 1.74
C ALA A 152 2.59 -8.44 2.01
N LEU A 153 3.79 -8.04 1.57
CA LEU A 153 4.27 -6.67 1.66
C LEU A 153 4.48 -6.14 0.24
N LEU A 154 3.78 -5.05 -0.07
CA LEU A 154 3.98 -4.23 -1.26
C LEU A 154 4.92 -3.09 -0.89
N MET A 155 5.99 -2.94 -1.66
CA MET A 155 6.94 -1.83 -1.54
C MET A 155 7.03 -1.06 -2.85
N LEU A 156 7.34 0.23 -2.76
CA LEU A 156 7.36 1.18 -3.87
C LEU A 156 8.67 1.97 -3.88
N TYR A 157 9.16 2.27 -5.08
CA TYR A 157 10.31 3.14 -5.34
C TYR A 157 9.95 4.14 -6.44
N SER A 158 10.10 5.43 -6.18
CA SER A 158 9.92 6.50 -7.16
C SER A 158 11.17 6.65 -8.03
N LEU A 159 10.97 6.73 -9.34
CA LEU A 159 12.06 6.94 -10.31
C LEU A 159 12.35 8.43 -10.57
N TYR A 160 11.57 9.34 -10.00
CA TYR A 160 11.73 10.78 -10.13
C TYR A 160 11.54 11.50 -8.78
N PRO A 161 12.17 12.69 -8.57
CA PRO A 161 12.13 13.41 -7.30
C PRO A 161 10.71 13.71 -6.80
N ASP A 162 9.84 14.24 -7.65
CA ASP A 162 8.48 14.65 -7.25
C ASP A 162 7.61 13.47 -6.78
N GLY A 163 7.90 12.26 -7.28
CA GLY A 163 7.20 11.04 -6.85
C GLY A 163 7.64 10.53 -5.47
N GLN A 164 8.76 11.02 -4.91
CA GLN A 164 9.24 10.59 -3.59
C GLN A 164 8.29 11.01 -2.46
N ALA A 165 7.71 12.21 -2.54
CA ALA A 165 6.69 12.65 -1.58
C ALA A 165 5.50 11.69 -1.55
N LYS A 166 5.09 11.20 -2.72
CA LYS A 166 4.01 10.23 -2.86
C LYS A 166 4.39 8.84 -2.36
N GLN A 167 5.63 8.39 -2.60
CA GLN A 167 6.17 7.16 -2.01
C GLN A 167 6.15 7.24 -0.47
N GLN A 168 6.59 8.36 0.10
CA GLN A 168 6.57 8.59 1.55
C GLN A 168 5.14 8.63 2.08
N LEU A 169 4.20 9.23 1.35
CA LEU A 169 2.79 9.24 1.72
C LEU A 169 2.20 7.83 1.81
N PHE A 170 2.42 6.97 0.80
CA PHE A 170 2.00 5.56 0.88
C PHE A 170 2.64 4.83 2.05
N SER A 171 3.91 5.12 2.34
CA SER A 171 4.61 4.56 3.49
C SER A 171 4.04 5.04 4.81
N ALA A 172 3.58 6.29 4.91
CA ALA A 172 2.89 6.81 6.07
C ALA A 172 1.51 6.12 6.26
N TYR A 173 0.74 5.93 5.18
CA TYR A 173 -0.51 5.15 5.24
C TYR A 173 -0.29 3.70 5.64
N CYS A 174 0.79 3.06 5.15
CA CYS A 174 1.17 1.74 5.60
C CYS A 174 1.52 1.74 7.09
N ALA A 175 2.24 2.75 7.59
CA ALA A 175 2.60 2.91 8.99
C ALA A 175 1.36 3.03 9.90
N ARG A 176 0.35 3.81 9.48
CA ARG A 176 -0.96 3.89 10.17
C ARG A 176 -1.56 2.51 10.37
N GLN A 177 -1.61 1.71 9.30
CA GLN A 177 -2.18 0.36 9.35
C GLN A 177 -1.38 -0.57 10.27
N LEU A 178 -0.05 -0.48 10.21
CA LEU A 178 0.85 -1.26 11.06
C LEU A 178 0.66 -0.92 12.53
N ARG A 179 0.64 0.37 12.88
CA ARG A 179 0.45 0.84 14.26
C ARG A 179 -0.90 0.38 14.81
N TYR A 180 -1.95 0.48 14.00
CA TYR A 180 -3.30 0.11 14.45
C TYR A 180 -3.47 -1.40 14.71
N PHE A 181 -2.89 -2.24 13.86
CA PHE A 181 -2.97 -3.71 13.98
C PHE A 181 -1.70 -4.34 14.56
N TYR A 182 -0.91 -3.61 15.35
CA TYR A 182 0.43 -4.05 15.75
C TYR A 182 0.43 -5.44 16.42
N HIS A 183 -0.59 -5.71 17.25
CA HIS A 183 -0.78 -6.96 17.96
C HIS A 183 -1.01 -8.17 17.06
N ASP A 184 -1.48 -7.96 15.82
CA ASP A 184 -1.77 -9.04 14.89
C ASP A 184 -0.55 -9.45 14.05
N TYR A 185 0.56 -8.72 14.14
CA TYR A 185 1.79 -9.01 13.39
C TYR A 185 2.83 -9.73 14.24
N ASN A 186 3.67 -10.55 13.61
CA ASN A 186 4.83 -11.15 14.28
C ASN A 186 5.83 -10.04 14.70
N ALA A 187 6.28 -10.08 15.96
CA ALA A 187 7.15 -9.08 16.59
C ALA A 187 8.42 -8.78 15.76
N THR A 188 9.18 -9.78 15.35
CA THR A 188 10.47 -9.55 14.64
C THR A 188 10.28 -8.85 13.31
N PHE A 189 9.25 -9.23 12.56
CA PHE A 189 8.90 -8.60 11.29
C PHE A 189 8.40 -7.16 11.50
N PHE A 190 7.54 -6.98 12.50
CA PHE A 190 6.98 -5.68 12.84
C PHE A 190 8.05 -4.67 13.25
N HIS A 191 9.03 -5.06 14.07
CA HIS A 191 10.09 -4.14 14.51
C HIS A 191 10.88 -3.55 13.34
N THR A 192 11.27 -4.36 12.35
CA THR A 192 12.00 -3.86 11.17
C THR A 192 11.13 -2.92 10.34
N LEU A 193 9.86 -3.28 10.12
CA LEU A 193 8.97 -2.50 9.27
C LEU A 193 8.51 -1.20 9.94
N LEU A 194 8.26 -1.25 11.25
CA LEU A 194 7.97 -0.08 12.04
C LEU A 194 9.19 0.83 12.09
N ALA A 195 10.41 0.34 12.34
CA ALA A 195 11.61 1.17 12.31
C ALA A 195 11.80 1.89 10.95
N ALA A 196 11.49 1.22 9.84
CA ALA A 196 11.54 1.81 8.50
C ALA A 196 10.46 2.88 8.23
N THR A 197 9.41 2.93 9.05
CA THR A 197 8.25 3.79 8.85
C THR A 197 7.92 4.67 10.06
N CYS A 198 8.65 4.55 11.16
CA CYS A 198 8.27 5.09 12.47
C CYS A 198 8.30 6.61 12.49
N GLN A 199 9.20 7.21 11.71
CA GLN A 199 9.33 8.67 11.59
C GLN A 199 8.28 9.29 10.67
N LEU A 200 7.52 8.47 9.93
CA LEU A 200 6.47 8.98 9.06
C LEU A 200 5.19 9.22 9.87
N ILE A 201 4.73 10.47 9.85
CA ILE A 201 3.45 10.85 10.41
C ILE A 201 2.42 10.71 9.29
N PRO A 202 1.45 9.78 9.38
CA PRO A 202 0.39 9.70 8.38
C PRO A 202 -0.42 10.99 8.42
N PRO A 203 -0.84 11.51 7.25
CA PRO A 203 -1.62 12.74 7.22
C PRO A 203 -2.92 12.53 7.99
N PRO A 204 -3.41 13.54 8.73
CA PRO A 204 -4.65 13.43 9.50
C PRO A 204 -5.79 12.95 8.60
N CYS A 205 -6.69 12.16 9.19
CA CYS A 205 -7.82 11.62 8.45
C CYS A 205 -8.83 12.76 8.19
N GLU A 206 -8.88 13.26 6.96
CA GLU A 206 -9.89 14.25 6.59
C GLU A 206 -11.29 13.63 6.69
N LYS A 207 -12.24 14.36 7.30
CA LYS A 207 -13.62 13.90 7.47
C LYS A 207 -14.24 13.37 6.16
N GLN A 208 -13.98 14.05 5.04
CA GLN A 208 -14.46 13.62 3.72
C GLN A 208 -13.87 12.27 3.29
N GLN A 209 -12.57 12.04 3.53
CA GLN A 209 -11.91 10.76 3.25
C GLN A 209 -12.53 9.64 4.09
N LEU A 210 -12.79 9.91 5.37
CA LEU A 210 -13.44 8.96 6.26
C LEU A 210 -14.85 8.60 5.79
N CYS A 211 -15.68 9.59 5.42
CA CYS A 211 -17.02 9.36 4.91
C CYS A 211 -17.01 8.49 3.64
N ILE A 212 -16.11 8.76 2.69
CA ILE A 212 -15.97 7.95 1.47
C ILE A 212 -15.54 6.52 1.81
N ALA A 213 -14.59 6.34 2.72
CA ALA A 213 -14.12 5.01 3.12
C ALA A 213 -15.24 4.21 3.84
N ILE A 214 -16.04 4.87 4.68
CA ILE A 214 -17.22 4.27 5.31
C ILE A 214 -18.28 3.91 4.26
N GLU A 215 -18.59 4.78 3.31
CA GLU A 215 -19.53 4.50 2.22
C GLU A 215 -19.07 3.28 1.41
N ASN A 216 -17.80 3.24 1.01
CA ASN A 216 -17.21 2.13 0.27
C ASN A 216 -17.23 0.81 1.05
N THR A 217 -17.20 0.85 2.38
CA THR A 217 -17.27 -0.34 3.24
C THR A 217 -18.69 -0.82 3.44
N THR A 218 -19.62 0.11 3.63
CA THR A 218 -21.03 -0.17 3.94
C THR A 218 -21.83 -0.57 2.70
N HIS A 219 -21.63 0.13 1.58
CA HIS A 219 -22.40 -0.04 0.35
C HIS A 219 -21.65 -0.81 -0.75
N TYR A 220 -20.33 -0.92 -0.64
CA TYR A 220 -19.50 -1.55 -1.67
C TYR A 220 -18.54 -2.60 -1.07
N HIS A 221 -17.41 -2.85 -1.73
CA HIS A 221 -16.50 -3.97 -1.45
C HIS A 221 -15.17 -3.53 -0.83
N LEU A 222 -15.15 -2.40 -0.11
CA LEU A 222 -13.99 -2.06 0.72
C LEU A 222 -14.01 -2.89 2.00
N ASP A 223 -12.86 -3.49 2.32
CA ASP A 223 -12.71 -4.24 3.56
C ASP A 223 -12.62 -3.27 4.75
N ILE A 224 -13.38 -3.54 5.81
CA ILE A 224 -13.47 -2.70 7.01
C ILE A 224 -12.11 -2.38 7.63
N HIS A 225 -11.11 -3.26 7.50
CA HIS A 225 -9.78 -3.05 8.06
C HIS A 225 -9.02 -1.88 7.44
N TRP A 226 -9.44 -1.38 6.27
CA TRP A 226 -8.90 -0.14 5.71
C TRP A 226 -9.49 1.11 6.36
N VAL A 227 -10.68 0.99 6.99
CA VAL A 227 -11.38 2.10 7.65
C VAL A 227 -11.05 2.19 9.14
N LEU A 228 -10.88 1.06 9.83
CA LEU A 228 -10.66 1.06 11.28
C LEU A 228 -9.49 1.97 11.75
N PRO A 229 -8.32 1.99 11.08
CA PRO A 229 -7.24 2.90 11.47
C PRO A 229 -7.58 4.38 11.23
N LEU A 230 -8.29 4.69 10.15
CA LEU A 230 -8.74 6.06 9.84
C LEU A 230 -9.75 6.56 10.88
N LEU A 231 -10.63 5.68 11.30
CA LEU A 231 -11.63 5.93 12.31
C LEU A 231 -11.01 6.12 13.70
N ALA A 232 -9.97 5.33 14.02
CA ALA A 232 -9.23 5.48 15.26
C ALA A 232 -8.53 6.83 15.37
N ASP A 233 -7.83 7.25 14.30
CA ASP A 233 -7.19 8.57 14.24
C ASP A 233 -8.23 9.69 14.39
N PHE A 234 -9.36 9.60 13.67
CA PHE A 234 -10.44 10.57 13.77
C PHE A 234 -11.02 10.68 15.18
N VAL A 235 -11.26 9.55 15.87
CA VAL A 235 -11.74 9.56 17.25
C VAL A 235 -10.69 10.09 18.23
N ALA A 236 -9.42 9.79 18.02
CA ALA A 236 -8.35 10.33 18.86
C ALA A 236 -8.27 11.86 18.76
N GLU A 237 -8.50 12.41 17.56
CA GLU A 237 -8.44 13.85 17.29
C GLU A 237 -9.73 14.60 17.69
N TYR A 238 -10.91 14.04 17.41
CA TYR A 238 -12.20 14.72 17.56
C TYR A 238 -13.13 14.10 18.63
N GLY A 239 -12.75 12.98 19.25
CA GLY A 239 -13.63 12.20 20.12
C GLY A 239 -14.13 12.94 21.35
N GLN A 240 -13.32 13.84 21.93
CA GLN A 240 -13.75 14.67 23.07
C GLN A 240 -14.93 15.59 22.71
N GLN A 241 -15.04 16.00 21.45
CA GLN A 241 -16.11 16.85 20.96
C GLN A 241 -17.35 16.03 20.52
N GLN A 242 -17.23 14.70 20.42
CA GLN A 242 -18.29 13.80 19.95
C GLN A 242 -18.40 12.54 20.82
N PRO A 243 -18.86 12.66 22.08
CA PRO A 243 -18.93 11.52 23.02
C PRO A 243 -19.88 10.41 22.56
N GLN A 244 -20.94 10.76 21.83
CA GLN A 244 -21.86 9.78 21.24
C GLN A 244 -21.17 8.91 20.17
N LEU A 245 -20.33 9.52 19.33
CA LEU A 245 -19.53 8.82 18.33
C LEU A 245 -18.53 7.87 19.00
N GLN A 246 -17.83 8.33 20.04
CA GLN A 246 -16.88 7.51 20.78
C GLN A 246 -17.54 6.26 21.39
N SER A 247 -18.73 6.43 21.99
CA SER A 247 -19.51 5.32 22.55
C SER A 247 -19.90 4.29 21.50
N GLN A 248 -20.40 4.72 20.34
CA GLN A 248 -20.78 3.83 19.23
C GLN A 248 -19.59 3.05 18.69
N LEU A 249 -18.41 3.68 18.65
CA LEU A 249 -17.20 3.13 18.05
C LEU A 249 -16.36 2.26 18.98
N ALA A 250 -16.59 2.30 20.30
CA ALA A 250 -15.83 1.52 21.27
C ALA A 250 -15.79 0.02 20.94
N THR A 251 -16.87 -0.51 20.35
CA THR A 251 -16.97 -1.91 19.94
C THR A 251 -16.20 -2.22 18.65
N LEU A 252 -15.91 -1.22 17.80
CA LEU A 252 -15.14 -1.33 16.55
C LEU A 252 -13.63 -1.11 16.75
N LEU A 253 -13.25 -0.21 17.66
CA LEU A 253 -11.87 0.23 17.87
C LEU A 253 -11.10 -0.65 18.87
N THR A 254 -11.09 -1.96 18.64
CA THR A 254 -10.44 -2.94 19.53
C THR A 254 -8.99 -3.27 19.15
N HIS A 255 -8.45 -2.64 18.10
CA HIS A 255 -7.11 -2.91 17.55
C HIS A 255 -6.87 -4.34 17.05
N LYS A 256 -7.94 -5.13 16.90
CA LYS A 256 -7.90 -6.52 16.42
C LYS A 256 -8.58 -6.63 15.06
N LYS A 257 -8.05 -7.53 14.21
CA LYS A 257 -8.72 -7.93 12.97
C LYS A 257 -10.09 -8.58 13.24
N ARG A 258 -11.06 -8.25 12.39
CA ARG A 258 -12.45 -8.69 12.43
C ARG A 258 -12.66 -9.94 11.57
N PRO A 259 -13.21 -11.04 12.13
CA PRO A 259 -13.63 -12.19 11.35
C PRO A 259 -14.80 -11.80 10.44
N ARG A 260 -14.88 -12.41 9.25
CA ARG A 260 -15.92 -12.08 8.24
C ARG A 260 -17.35 -12.09 8.77
N ARG A 261 -17.67 -13.00 9.71
CA ARG A 261 -19.00 -13.11 10.32
C ARG A 261 -19.40 -11.87 11.14
N GLN A 262 -18.45 -11.16 11.74
CA GLN A 262 -18.69 -9.94 12.52
C GLN A 262 -18.76 -8.69 11.64
N GLN A 263 -18.09 -8.70 10.49
CA GLN A 263 -18.03 -7.54 9.60
C GLN A 263 -19.42 -7.06 9.14
N GLN A 264 -20.41 -7.95 9.01
CA GLN A 264 -21.77 -7.56 8.64
C GLN A 264 -22.45 -6.73 9.74
N THR A 265 -22.27 -7.10 11.01
CA THR A 265 -22.76 -6.32 12.16
C THR A 265 -22.00 -5.01 12.30
N ASP A 266 -20.68 -5.05 12.09
CA ASP A 266 -19.81 -3.87 12.15
C ASP A 266 -20.22 -2.81 11.11
N LYS A 267 -20.70 -3.22 9.93
CA LYS A 267 -21.22 -2.31 8.89
C LYS A 267 -22.42 -1.48 9.37
N ALA A 268 -23.27 -2.02 10.24
CA ALA A 268 -24.41 -1.26 10.79
C ALA A 268 -23.93 -0.10 11.69
N ILE A 269 -22.90 -0.35 12.50
CA ILE A 269 -22.27 0.68 13.34
C ILE A 269 -21.63 1.75 12.45
N LEU A 270 -20.91 1.36 11.40
CA LEU A 270 -20.33 2.29 10.44
C LEU A 270 -21.39 3.13 9.71
N ALA A 271 -22.54 2.55 9.37
CA ALA A 271 -23.64 3.31 8.75
C ALA A 271 -24.20 4.39 9.70
N ALA A 272 -24.34 4.08 10.99
CA ALA A 272 -24.75 5.07 12.01
C ALA A 272 -23.72 6.20 12.15
N VAL A 273 -22.42 5.85 12.12
CA VAL A 273 -21.32 6.81 12.15
C VAL A 273 -21.35 7.73 10.93
N ALA A 274 -21.56 7.20 9.73
CA ALA A 274 -21.69 8.02 8.53
C ALA A 274 -22.83 9.03 8.65
N GLN A 275 -24.00 8.60 9.14
CA GLN A 275 -25.14 9.51 9.36
C GLN A 275 -24.81 10.61 10.37
N HIS A 276 -24.07 10.30 11.44
CA HIS A 276 -23.61 11.30 12.41
C HIS A 276 -22.67 12.32 11.77
N LEU A 277 -21.65 11.84 11.04
CA LEU A 277 -20.66 12.71 10.37
C LEU A 277 -21.32 13.62 9.31
N SER A 278 -22.34 13.15 8.59
CA SER A 278 -23.06 13.97 7.61
C SER A 278 -23.93 15.07 8.24
N ARG A 279 -24.39 14.91 9.50
CA ARG A 279 -25.25 15.89 10.17
C ARG A 279 -24.49 17.05 10.83
N HIS A 280 -23.27 16.79 11.28
CA HIS A 280 -22.44 17.77 11.98
C HIS A 280 -21.35 18.28 11.05
N HIS A 281 -21.71 19.19 10.13
CA HIS A 281 -20.81 19.79 9.14
C HIS A 281 -19.75 20.71 9.77
#